data_AF-A0A851DU08-F1
#
_entry.id   AF-A0A851DU08-F1
#
_cell.length_a   1.000
_cell.length_b   1.000
_cell.length_c   1.000
_cell.angle_alpha   90.00
_cell.angle_beta   90.00
_cell.angle_gamma   90.00
#
_symmetry.space_group_name_H-M   'P 1'
#
loop_
_entity.id
_entity.type
_entity.pdbx_description
1 polymer ?
#
loop_
_entity_poly.entity_id
_entity_poly.type
_entity_poly.pdbx_seq_one_letter_code
_entity_poly.pdbx_strand_id
1 'polypeptide(L)'
;LVSAKTSSKDPAAAAGEKDGGSSREEPWKTALKTTVVDMEVGEFRGHKVSVWDLLHSKYIPKENRKELLELYQAGELTLEQVKTVVSTIVSKAEAARAAQPA
;
A
#
# COMPACT_ATOMS: atom_id res chain seq x y z
N LEU A 1 -36.34 -32.31 -21.89
CA LEU A 1 -35.12 -32.89 -21.31
C LEU A 1 -34.08 -31.79 -21.17
N VAL A 2 -33.49 -31.74 -19.98
CA VAL A 2 -32.63 -30.69 -19.43
C VAL A 2 -31.28 -30.58 -20.14
N SER A 3 -30.72 -29.37 -20.20
CA SER A 3 -29.32 -29.12 -19.81
C SER A 3 -29.06 -27.62 -19.60
N ALA A 4 -29.00 -27.24 -18.33
CA ALA A 4 -28.40 -26.00 -17.85
C ALA A 4 -26.99 -26.29 -17.33
N LYS A 5 -26.01 -25.50 -17.78
CA LYS A 5 -24.73 -25.09 -17.15
C LYS A 5 -23.87 -24.51 -18.30
N THR A 6 -23.07 -23.46 -18.15
CA THR A 6 -22.38 -22.96 -16.97
C THR A 6 -22.10 -21.47 -17.12
N SER A 7 -22.32 -20.78 -16.01
CA SER A 7 -21.83 -19.45 -15.68
C SER A 7 -20.29 -19.41 -15.70
N SER A 8 -19.78 -18.17 -15.69
CA SER A 8 -18.50 -17.73 -15.16
C SER A 8 -17.44 -17.38 -16.20
N LYS A 9 -17.41 -16.09 -16.56
CA LYS A 9 -16.14 -15.37 -16.67
C LYS A 9 -16.38 -13.85 -16.53
N ASP A 10 -16.49 -13.40 -15.29
CA ASP A 10 -16.19 -12.02 -14.95
C ASP A 10 -14.71 -11.95 -14.54
N PRO A 11 -13.81 -11.33 -15.34
CA PRO A 11 -12.62 -10.74 -14.78
C PRO A 11 -12.97 -9.33 -14.31
N ALA A 12 -13.35 -9.25 -13.04
CA ALA A 12 -13.30 -8.02 -12.28
C ALA A 12 -11.83 -7.64 -12.05
N ALA A 13 -11.45 -6.46 -12.54
CA ALA A 13 -10.61 -5.46 -11.89
C ALA A 13 -9.88 -4.65 -12.96
N ALA A 14 -10.49 -3.53 -13.33
CA ALA A 14 -9.77 -2.39 -13.86
C ALA A 14 -8.80 -1.91 -12.76
N ALA A 15 -7.56 -2.38 -12.80
CA ALA A 15 -6.44 -1.67 -12.19
C ALA A 15 -5.81 -0.87 -13.33
N GLY A 16 -6.11 0.43 -13.34
CA GLY A 16 -5.78 1.33 -14.43
C GLY A 16 -4.30 1.26 -14.81
N GLU A 17 -4.06 0.93 -16.07
CA GLU A 17 -2.87 1.35 -16.79
C GLU A 17 -2.81 2.88 -16.71
N LYS A 18 -1.84 3.40 -15.95
CA LYS A 18 -1.34 4.76 -16.15
C LYS A 18 0.01 4.67 -16.84
N ASP A 19 -0.05 4.67 -18.15
CA ASP A 19 1.03 5.16 -19.00
C ASP A 19 1.10 6.70 -18.89
N GLY A 20 2.30 7.26 -18.82
CA GLY A 20 2.50 8.71 -18.99
C GLY A 20 3.66 9.35 -18.21
N GLY A 21 4.86 9.30 -18.79
CA GLY A 21 5.73 10.48 -18.80
C GLY A 21 7.12 10.39 -18.14
N SER A 22 8.09 9.85 -18.89
CA SER A 22 9.54 10.08 -18.84
C SER A 22 10.07 11.21 -17.92
N SER A 23 10.71 10.85 -16.79
CA SER A 23 11.86 11.58 -16.22
C SER A 23 12.59 10.76 -15.14
N ARG A 24 13.44 9.80 -15.54
CA ARG A 24 14.40 9.05 -14.67
C ARG A 24 13.89 8.80 -13.23
N GLU A 25 12.63 8.40 -13.09
CA GLU A 25 12.09 8.07 -11.79
C GLU A 25 12.54 6.66 -11.44
N GLU A 26 13.07 6.49 -10.24
CA GLU A 26 13.68 5.24 -9.86
C GLU A 26 12.62 4.12 -9.87
N PRO A 27 12.90 2.95 -10.47
CA PRO A 27 11.90 1.91 -10.68
C PRO A 27 11.27 1.44 -9.36
N TRP A 28 12.06 1.44 -8.27
CA TRP A 28 11.60 1.12 -6.92
C TRP A 28 10.53 2.12 -6.42
N LYS A 29 10.65 3.39 -6.78
CA LYS A 29 9.71 4.44 -6.37
C LYS A 29 8.38 4.31 -7.10
N THR A 30 8.42 4.01 -8.40
CA THR A 30 7.20 3.76 -9.18
C THR A 30 6.45 2.55 -8.62
N ALA A 31 7.15 1.46 -8.30
CA ALA A 31 6.55 0.27 -7.69
C ALA A 31 5.82 0.60 -6.36
N LEU A 32 6.41 1.43 -5.49
CA LEU A 32 5.77 1.85 -4.24
C LEU A 32 4.54 2.76 -4.47
N LYS A 33 4.56 3.61 -5.51
CA LYS A 33 3.43 4.48 -5.86
C LYS A 33 2.27 3.73 -6.49
N THR A 34 2.56 2.74 -7.33
CA THR A 34 1.52 1.91 -7.98
C THR A 34 0.90 0.91 -7.02
N THR A 35 1.62 0.55 -5.95
CA THR A 35 1.13 -0.37 -4.93
C THR A 35 0.22 0.35 -3.96
N VAL A 36 -1.06 -0.02 -3.99
CA VAL A 36 -2.08 0.51 -3.07
C VAL A 36 -2.35 -0.45 -1.92
N VAL A 37 -2.63 0.13 -0.77
CA VAL A 37 -3.02 -0.54 0.47
C VAL A 37 -4.41 -0.08 0.83
N ASP A 38 -5.29 -1.03 1.08
CA ASP A 38 -6.60 -0.77 1.66
C ASP A 38 -6.43 -0.69 3.18
N MET A 39 -6.68 0.48 3.75
CA MET A 39 -6.55 0.70 5.18
C MET A 39 -7.92 0.58 5.84
N GLU A 40 -8.03 -0.24 6.86
CA GLU A 40 -9.29 -0.45 7.61
C GLU A 40 -9.34 0.37 8.92
N VAL A 41 -8.29 1.15 9.18
CA VAL A 41 -8.06 1.84 10.45
C VAL A 41 -7.62 3.29 10.25
N GLY A 42 -8.05 4.13 11.17
CA GLY A 42 -7.66 5.53 11.27
C GLY A 42 -8.11 6.46 10.17
N GLU A 43 -7.33 7.52 9.93
CA GLU A 43 -7.63 8.57 8.94
C GLU A 43 -7.71 8.05 7.50
N PHE A 44 -7.08 6.92 7.21
CA PHE A 44 -7.11 6.28 5.89
C PHE A 44 -8.19 5.21 5.76
N ARG A 45 -9.04 5.02 6.78
CA ARG A 45 -10.07 3.97 6.78
C ARG A 45 -11.00 4.12 5.58
N GLY A 46 -11.11 3.06 4.79
CA GLY A 46 -11.96 3.05 3.58
C GLY A 46 -11.35 3.78 2.38
N HIS A 47 -10.08 4.18 2.47
CA HIS A 47 -9.33 4.76 1.37
C HIS A 47 -8.23 3.82 0.90
N LYS A 48 -8.05 3.74 -0.42
CA LYS A 48 -6.88 3.09 -1.04
C LYS A 48 -5.74 4.09 -1.12
N VAL A 49 -4.69 3.87 -0.32
CA VAL A 49 -3.54 4.77 -0.22
C VAL A 49 -2.31 4.06 -0.74
N SER A 50 -1.45 4.75 -1.49
CA SER A 50 -0.22 4.15 -1.98
C SER A 50 0.77 3.87 -0.85
N VAL A 51 1.60 2.84 -0.98
CA VAL A 51 2.68 2.55 -0.02
C VAL A 51 3.61 3.76 0.10
N TRP A 52 3.88 4.45 -1.02
CA TRP A 52 4.65 5.69 -1.04
C TRP A 52 4.03 6.80 -0.20
N ASP A 53 2.72 7.05 -0.32
CA ASP A 53 2.01 8.05 0.47
C ASP A 53 1.98 7.67 1.96
N LEU A 54 1.82 6.39 2.29
CA LEU A 54 1.89 5.92 3.68
C LEU A 54 3.29 6.12 4.29
N LEU A 55 4.36 5.78 3.55
CA LEU A 55 5.74 6.08 3.95
C LEU A 55 5.92 7.57 4.20
N HIS A 56 5.28 8.40 3.38
CA HIS A 56 5.37 9.86 3.45
C HIS A 56 4.43 10.51 4.46
N SER A 57 3.54 9.73 5.06
CA SER A 57 2.56 10.19 6.04
C SER A 57 3.18 10.53 7.40
N LYS A 58 2.39 11.18 8.26
CA LYS A 58 2.73 11.51 9.66
C LYS A 58 2.97 10.29 10.55
N TYR A 59 2.49 9.12 10.14
CA TYR A 59 2.61 7.87 10.91
C TYR A 59 4.02 7.30 10.88
N ILE A 60 4.77 7.59 9.83
CA ILE A 60 6.10 7.02 9.61
C ILE A 60 7.13 8.16 9.67
N PRO A 61 7.93 8.24 10.75
CA PRO A 61 8.95 9.26 10.88
C PRO A 61 10.00 9.11 9.79
N LYS A 62 10.72 10.20 9.50
CA LYS A 62 11.70 10.26 8.41
C LYS A 62 12.81 9.21 8.54
N GLU A 63 13.21 8.89 9.76
CA GLU A 63 14.26 7.89 10.05
C GLU A 63 13.80 6.48 9.63
N ASN A 64 12.66 6.02 10.14
CA ASN A 64 12.08 4.72 9.76
C ASN A 64 11.81 4.62 8.25
N ARG A 65 11.36 5.72 7.63
CA ARG A 65 11.17 5.79 6.18
C ARG A 65 12.48 5.56 5.44
N LYS A 66 13.55 6.24 5.84
CA LYS A 66 14.85 6.13 5.20
C LYS A 66 15.36 4.69 5.32
N GLU A 67 15.31 4.11 6.52
CA GLU A 67 15.71 2.72 6.76
C GLU A 67 14.92 1.72 5.91
N LEU A 68 13.59 1.83 5.86
CA LEU A 68 12.73 0.98 5.01
C LEU A 68 13.09 1.07 3.53
N LEU A 69 13.37 2.29 3.04
CA LEU A 69 13.76 2.50 1.65
C LEU A 69 15.16 1.98 1.34
N GLU A 70 16.11 2.10 2.28
CA GLU A 70 17.45 1.53 2.12
C GLU A 70 17.39 -0.01 2.07
N LEU A 71 16.62 -0.64 2.96
CA LEU A 71 16.42 -2.09 2.95
C LEU A 71 15.69 -2.59 1.69
N TYR A 72 14.68 -1.86 1.22
CA TYR A 72 13.99 -2.19 -0.03
C TYR A 72 14.90 -2.08 -1.25
N GLN A 73 15.70 -1.01 -1.32
CA GLN A 73 16.68 -0.82 -2.41
C GLN A 73 17.83 -1.81 -2.35
N ALA A 74 18.24 -2.25 -1.15
CA ALA A 74 19.21 -3.32 -0.95
C ALA A 74 18.67 -4.70 -1.32
N GLY A 75 17.35 -4.84 -1.53
CA GLY A 75 16.69 -6.12 -1.78
C GLY A 75 16.46 -6.98 -0.54
N GLU A 76 16.76 -6.45 0.65
CA GLU A 76 16.52 -7.10 1.96
C GLU A 76 15.03 -7.18 2.27
N LEU A 77 14.27 -6.19 1.79
CA LEU A 77 12.82 -6.17 1.87
C LEU A 77 12.20 -6.25 0.48
N THR A 78 11.12 -7.02 0.39
CA THR A 78 10.23 -7.05 -0.78
C THR A 78 9.13 -6.00 -0.65
N LEU A 79 8.50 -5.67 -1.78
CA LEU A 79 7.39 -4.72 -1.84
C LEU A 79 6.23 -5.10 -0.90
N GLU A 80 5.91 -6.40 -0.79
CA GLU A 80 4.88 -6.91 0.11
C GLU A 80 5.27 -6.76 1.59
N GLN A 81 6.54 -6.95 1.93
CA GLN A 81 7.04 -6.71 3.28
C GLN A 81 6.96 -5.23 3.64
N VAL A 82 7.40 -4.33 2.75
CA VAL A 82 7.28 -2.88 2.96
C VAL A 82 5.80 -2.53 3.18
N LYS A 83 4.90 -3.00 2.32
CA LYS A 83 3.44 -2.83 2.47
C LYS A 83 2.94 -3.27 3.84
N THR A 84 3.34 -4.46 4.29
CA THR A 84 2.93 -5.02 5.59
C THR A 84 3.45 -4.16 6.74
N VAL A 85 4.72 -3.75 6.71
CA VAL A 85 5.33 -2.93 7.75
C VAL A 85 4.63 -1.57 7.84
N VAL A 86 4.43 -0.88 6.72
CA VAL A 86 3.78 0.45 6.75
C VAL A 86 2.34 0.37 7.24
N SER A 87 1.57 -0.63 6.78
CA SER A 87 0.20 -0.87 7.24
C SER A 87 0.16 -1.16 8.74
N THR A 88 1.12 -1.94 9.24
CA THR A 88 1.22 -2.28 10.66
C THR A 88 1.54 -1.05 11.50
N ILE A 89 2.49 -0.20 11.07
CA ILE A 89 2.85 1.03 11.81
C ILE A 89 1.63 1.94 11.94
N VAL A 90 0.92 2.18 10.83
CA VAL A 90 -0.29 3.03 10.84
C VAL A 90 -1.36 2.42 11.73
N SER A 91 -1.60 1.11 11.64
CA SER A 91 -2.58 0.42 12.48
C SER A 91 -2.24 0.50 13.96
N LYS A 92 -0.97 0.33 14.33
CA LYS A 92 -0.53 0.43 15.73
C LYS A 92 -0.62 1.86 16.25
N ALA A 93 -0.25 2.84 15.43
CA ALA A 93 -0.34 4.25 15.80
C ALA A 93 -1.80 4.69 16.04
N GLU A 94 -2.72 4.26 15.19
CA GLU A 94 -4.16 4.57 15.34
C GLU A 94 -4.78 3.80 16.50
N ALA A 95 -4.41 2.54 16.72
CA ALA A 95 -4.84 1.77 17.89
C ALA A 95 -4.36 2.42 19.21
N ALA A 96 -3.12 2.88 19.27
CA ALA A 96 -2.57 3.59 20.42
C ALA A 96 -3.27 4.94 20.67
N ARG A 97 -3.73 5.61 19.60
CA ARG A 97 -4.50 6.85 19.69
C ARG A 97 -5.93 6.62 20.16
N ALA A 98 -6.57 5.53 19.74
CA ALA A 98 -7.92 5.16 20.18
C ALA A 98 -7.99 4.69 21.64
N ALA A 99 -6.88 4.21 22.20
CA ALA A 99 -6.80 3.69 23.56
C ALA A 99 -6.48 4.75 24.65
N GLN A 100 -6.39 6.04 24.28
CA GLN A 100 -6.21 7.12 25.26
C GLN A 100 -7.58 7.71 25.64
N PRO A 101 -8.14 7.40 26.83
CA PRO A 101 -9.28 8.14 27.35
C PRO A 101 -8.86 9.58 27.66
N ALA A 102 -9.73 10.52 27.28
CA ALA A 102 -9.59 11.94 27.57
C ALA A 102 -9.63 12.24 29.08
#